data_AF-A0A3B8SUZ6-F1
#
_entry.id   AF-A0A3B8SUZ6-F1
#
_cell.length_a   1.000
_cell.length_b   1.000
_cell.length_c   1.000
_cell.angle_alpha   90.00
_cell.angle_beta   90.00
_cell.angle_gamma   90.00
#
_symmetry.space_group_name_H-M   'P 1'
#
loop_
_entity.id
_entity.type
_entity.pdbx_description
1 polymer ?
#
loop_
_entity_poly.entity_id
_entity_poly.type
_entity_poly.pdbx_seq_one_letter_code
_entity_poly.pdbx_strand_id
1 'polypeptide(L)'
;MDGIERIKVLAAEVEDDDLLEIVNYLISREDMNEKYLNEEKSLKQMCEFINNTARDELLKKHKVGFEGHFISNDKVFGWAIHYWDESNKDLGIKSKEELEQELEEIKLHNKEQAKLRKEQKNKVDPEIQKLKEEIESKEQKEVPKKKEWVPEGQLSLF
;
A
#
# COMPACT_ATOMS: atom_id res chain seq x y z
N MET A 1 -22.38 6.75 -33.51
CA MET A 1 -21.23 7.55 -33.05
C MET A 1 -20.00 6.77 -33.44
N ASP A 2 -19.01 7.43 -34.04
CA ASP A 2 -17.74 6.78 -34.35
C ASP A 2 -16.91 6.59 -33.08
N GLY A 3 -16.01 5.60 -33.04
CA GLY A 3 -15.19 5.35 -31.85
C GLY A 3 -14.21 6.48 -31.56
N ILE A 4 -13.59 7.02 -32.61
CA ILE A 4 -12.73 8.20 -32.52
C ILE A 4 -13.51 9.43 -32.07
N GLU A 5 -14.74 9.62 -32.56
CA GLU A 5 -15.62 10.70 -32.09
C GLU A 5 -15.94 10.55 -30.61
N ARG A 6 -16.18 9.32 -30.13
CA ARG A 6 -16.39 9.05 -28.71
C ARG A 6 -15.19 9.48 -27.87
N ILE A 7 -13.96 9.14 -28.27
CA ILE A 7 -12.74 9.56 -27.56
C ILE A 7 -12.63 11.10 -27.53
N LYS A 8 -12.92 11.79 -28.64
CA LYS A 8 -12.93 13.25 -28.69
C LYS A 8 -13.94 13.87 -27.73
N VAL A 9 -15.14 13.30 -27.63
CA VAL A 9 -16.17 13.76 -26.70
C VAL A 9 -15.75 13.52 -25.26
N LEU A 10 -15.18 12.35 -24.95
CA LEU A 10 -14.67 12.06 -23.60
C LEU A 10 -13.51 13.00 -23.21
N ALA A 11 -12.70 13.42 -24.17
CA ALA A 11 -11.56 14.31 -23.95
C ALA A 11 -11.92 15.81 -24.00
N ALA A 12 -13.16 16.17 -24.32
CA ALA A 12 -13.55 17.57 -24.52
C ALA A 12 -13.44 18.42 -23.24
N GLU A 13 -13.58 17.80 -22.06
CA GLU A 13 -13.48 18.45 -20.75
C GLU A 13 -12.11 18.24 -20.08
N VAL A 14 -11.14 17.64 -20.78
CA VAL A 14 -9.81 17.36 -20.23
C VAL A 14 -8.90 18.58 -20.44
N GLU A 15 -8.39 19.13 -19.34
CA GLU A 15 -7.43 20.24 -19.35
C GLU A 15 -5.96 19.78 -19.21
N ASP A 16 -5.73 18.49 -18.95
CA ASP A 16 -4.40 17.94 -18.70
C ASP A 16 -3.62 17.72 -20.01
N ASP A 17 -2.50 18.43 -20.17
CA ASP A 17 -1.67 18.41 -21.38
C ASP A 17 -1.11 17.01 -21.69
N ASP A 18 -0.66 16.28 -20.66
CA ASP A 18 -0.09 14.94 -20.82
C ASP A 18 -1.16 13.94 -21.29
N LEU A 19 -2.37 14.04 -20.72
CA LEU A 19 -3.50 13.21 -21.15
C LEU A 19 -3.97 13.57 -22.56
N LEU A 20 -3.95 14.84 -22.93
CA LEU A 20 -4.25 15.28 -24.31
C LEU A 20 -3.25 14.69 -25.31
N GLU A 21 -1.97 14.57 -24.97
CA GLU A 21 -0.96 13.90 -25.82
C GLU A 21 -1.33 12.44 -26.09
N ILE A 22 -1.73 11.70 -25.03
CA ILE A 22 -2.19 10.31 -25.14
C ILE A 22 -3.46 10.22 -26.00
N VAL A 23 -4.42 11.11 -25.78
CA VAL A 23 -5.67 11.14 -26.55
C VAL A 23 -5.41 11.42 -28.03
N ASN A 24 -4.53 12.37 -28.35
CA ASN A 24 -4.15 12.68 -29.73
C ASN A 24 -3.51 11.47 -30.41
N TYR A 25 -2.67 10.73 -29.68
CA TYR A 25 -2.11 9.48 -30.16
C TYR A 25 -3.20 8.43 -30.45
N LEU A 26 -4.18 8.25 -29.56
CA LEU A 26 -5.30 7.32 -29.76
C LEU A 26 -6.18 7.71 -30.97
N ILE A 27 -6.42 9.00 -31.19
CA ILE A 27 -7.19 9.51 -32.33
C ILE A 27 -6.44 9.27 -33.65
N SER A 28 -5.11 9.29 -33.65
CA SER A 28 -4.30 9.02 -34.84
C SER A 28 -4.37 7.55 -35.30
N ARG A 29 -4.87 6.65 -34.45
CA ARG A 29 -4.96 5.20 -34.68
C ARG A 29 -6.35 4.79 -35.19
N GLU A 30 -6.53 4.87 -36.51
CA GLU A 30 -7.78 4.48 -37.18
C GLU A 30 -8.11 2.99 -37.01
N ASP A 31 -7.08 2.13 -36.82
CA ASP A 31 -7.21 0.68 -36.61
C ASP A 31 -7.93 0.31 -35.29
N MET A 32 -7.99 1.23 -34.33
CA MET A 32 -8.56 1.01 -33.00
C MET A 32 -9.99 1.54 -32.86
N ASN A 33 -10.54 2.11 -33.93
CA ASN A 33 -11.83 2.80 -33.90
C ASN A 33 -12.97 1.94 -33.35
N GLU A 34 -13.08 0.67 -33.78
CA GLU A 34 -14.10 -0.25 -33.28
C GLU A 34 -13.98 -0.54 -31.78
N LYS A 35 -12.76 -0.57 -31.25
CA LYS A 35 -12.46 -0.89 -29.84
C LYS A 35 -12.85 0.26 -28.91
N TYR A 36 -12.77 1.49 -29.41
CA TYR A 36 -13.17 2.68 -28.65
C TYR A 36 -14.68 2.78 -28.43
N LEU A 37 -15.50 1.99 -29.13
CA LEU A 37 -16.96 1.95 -28.93
C LEU A 37 -17.38 1.24 -27.64
N ASN A 38 -16.46 0.59 -26.93
CA ASN A 38 -16.79 -0.08 -25.67
C ASN A 38 -17.18 0.92 -24.57
N GLU A 39 -18.43 0.85 -24.13
CA GLU A 39 -19.01 1.72 -23.10
C GLU A 39 -18.46 1.46 -21.69
N GLU A 40 -17.96 0.25 -21.42
CA GLU A 40 -17.37 -0.11 -20.12
C GLU A 40 -16.05 0.62 -19.84
N LYS A 41 -15.45 1.20 -20.88
CA LYS A 41 -14.13 1.83 -20.85
C LYS A 41 -14.26 3.34 -20.76
N SER A 42 -13.58 3.93 -19.77
CA SER A 42 -13.50 5.38 -19.57
C SER A 42 -12.06 5.90 -19.62
N LEU A 43 -11.88 7.19 -19.94
CA LEU A 43 -10.56 7.84 -19.88
C LEU A 43 -10.00 7.87 -18.45
N LYS A 44 -10.87 8.03 -17.45
CA LYS A 44 -10.43 8.03 -16.04
C LYS A 44 -9.80 6.70 -15.64
N GLN A 45 -10.46 5.59 -15.97
CA GLN A 45 -9.92 4.25 -15.71
C GLN A 45 -8.65 3.97 -16.51
N MET A 46 -8.54 4.49 -17.73
CA MET A 46 -7.29 4.42 -18.51
C MET A 46 -6.14 5.09 -17.77
N CYS A 47 -6.34 6.29 -17.24
CA CYS A 47 -5.32 7.01 -16.46
C CYS A 47 -4.94 6.24 -15.19
N GLU A 48 -5.90 5.68 -14.48
CA GLU A 48 -5.64 4.85 -13.30
C GLU A 48 -4.84 3.60 -13.65
N PHE A 49 -5.20 2.93 -14.75
CA PHE A 49 -4.47 1.78 -15.28
C PHE A 49 -3.01 2.15 -15.60
N ILE A 50 -2.79 3.18 -16.42
CA ILE A 50 -1.46 3.67 -16.80
C ILE A 50 -0.62 3.99 -15.56
N ASN A 51 -1.20 4.68 -14.57
CA ASN A 51 -0.51 5.04 -13.34
C ASN A 51 -0.11 3.81 -12.50
N ASN A 52 -0.97 2.80 -12.43
CA ASN A 52 -0.66 1.57 -11.70
C ASN A 52 0.41 0.75 -12.43
N THR A 53 0.30 0.61 -13.76
CA THR A 53 1.32 -0.06 -14.57
C THR A 53 2.67 0.65 -14.48
N ALA A 54 2.66 1.98 -14.52
CA ALA A 54 3.84 2.81 -14.29
C ALA A 54 4.47 2.51 -12.93
N ARG A 55 3.69 2.57 -11.84
CA ARG A 55 4.18 2.26 -10.49
C ARG A 55 4.78 0.87 -10.39
N ASP A 56 4.13 -0.15 -10.95
CA ASP A 56 4.62 -1.51 -10.92
C ASP A 56 5.93 -1.67 -11.69
N GLU A 57 6.06 -1.03 -12.85
CA GLU A 57 7.31 -1.04 -13.60
C GLU A 57 8.44 -0.33 -12.83
N LEU A 58 8.13 0.80 -12.20
CA LEU A 58 9.09 1.55 -11.37
C LEU A 58 9.54 0.71 -10.17
N LEU A 59 8.61 0.06 -9.46
CA LEU A 59 8.90 -0.82 -8.32
C LEU A 59 9.79 -2.01 -8.74
N LYS A 60 9.51 -2.65 -9.88
CA LYS A 60 10.35 -3.75 -10.42
C LYS A 60 11.76 -3.27 -10.75
N LYS A 61 11.89 -2.05 -11.26
CA LYS A 61 13.18 -1.45 -11.62
C LYS A 61 13.91 -0.80 -10.45
N HIS A 62 13.25 -0.64 -9.31
CA HIS A 62 13.81 -0.10 -8.08
C HIS A 62 14.80 -1.09 -7.44
N LYS A 63 15.90 -1.33 -8.15
CA LYS A 63 17.12 -1.91 -7.59
C LYS A 63 17.83 -0.78 -6.84
N VAL A 64 18.21 -1.08 -5.60
CA VAL A 64 18.86 -0.20 -4.63
C VAL A 64 19.88 0.74 -5.32
N GLY A 65 19.63 2.06 -5.30
CA GLY A 65 20.64 3.08 -5.59
C GLY A 65 20.44 4.00 -6.81
N PHE A 66 19.33 3.91 -7.56
CA PHE A 66 19.04 4.87 -8.63
C PHE A 66 17.71 5.59 -8.36
N GLU A 67 17.79 6.86 -7.96
CA GLU A 67 16.64 7.76 -7.77
C GLU A 67 16.35 8.48 -9.09
N GLY A 68 15.47 7.92 -9.92
CA GLY A 68 15.06 8.58 -11.17
C GLY A 68 14.77 7.60 -12.28
N HIS A 69 13.70 6.82 -12.13
CA HIS A 69 13.24 5.95 -13.22
C HIS A 69 12.27 6.74 -14.09
N PHE A 70 12.67 6.97 -15.34
CA PHE A 70 11.83 7.61 -16.35
C PHE A 70 11.05 6.56 -17.14
N ILE A 71 9.83 6.91 -17.50
CA ILE A 71 8.97 6.14 -18.41
C ILE A 71 8.92 6.94 -19.71
N SER A 72 9.17 6.28 -20.84
CA SER A 72 9.09 6.90 -22.16
C SER A 72 7.64 7.03 -22.62
N ASN A 73 7.33 8.09 -23.38
CA ASN A 73 5.98 8.31 -23.93
C ASN A 73 5.51 7.10 -24.74
N ASP A 74 6.39 6.46 -25.52
CA ASP A 74 6.06 5.24 -26.29
C ASP A 74 5.49 4.10 -25.41
N LYS A 75 5.96 3.97 -24.17
CA LYS A 75 5.44 2.96 -23.24
C LYS A 75 4.07 3.35 -22.74
N VAL A 76 3.88 4.61 -22.39
CA VAL A 76 2.58 5.15 -21.94
C VAL A 76 1.53 4.97 -23.04
N PHE A 77 1.89 5.28 -24.28
CA PHE A 77 1.04 5.06 -25.45
C PHE A 77 0.73 3.58 -25.67
N GLY A 78 1.71 2.70 -25.51
CA GLY A 78 1.51 1.25 -25.56
C GLY A 78 0.51 0.75 -24.50
N TRP A 79 0.61 1.25 -23.27
CA TRP A 79 -0.34 0.92 -22.20
C TRP A 79 -1.74 1.47 -22.47
N ALA A 80 -1.85 2.67 -23.04
CA ALA A 80 -3.12 3.23 -23.44
C ALA A 80 -3.82 2.34 -24.49
N ILE A 81 -3.10 1.90 -25.53
CA ILE A 81 -3.64 0.97 -26.53
C ILE A 81 -4.09 -0.34 -25.87
N HIS A 82 -3.23 -0.94 -25.05
CA HIS A 82 -3.52 -2.21 -24.38
C HIS A 82 -4.77 -2.13 -23.50
N TYR A 83 -4.99 -1.00 -22.81
CA TYR A 83 -6.20 -0.76 -22.04
C TYR A 83 -7.48 -0.78 -22.89
N TRP A 84 -7.45 -0.22 -24.10
CA TRP A 84 -8.58 -0.20 -25.02
C TRP A 84 -8.75 -1.49 -25.81
N ASP A 85 -7.68 -2.25 -26.00
CA ASP A 85 -7.67 -3.52 -26.71
C ASP A 85 -8.26 -4.67 -25.88
N GLU A 86 -7.92 -4.71 -24.59
CA GLU A 86 -8.29 -5.82 -23.72
C GLU A 86 -9.53 -5.54 -22.87
N SER A 87 -10.23 -6.60 -22.46
CA SER A 87 -11.39 -6.47 -21.58
C SER A 87 -10.97 -6.09 -20.15
N ASN A 88 -11.88 -5.51 -19.36
CA ASN A 88 -11.59 -5.18 -17.96
C ASN A 88 -11.22 -6.43 -17.13
N LYS A 89 -11.75 -7.59 -17.50
CA LYS A 89 -11.43 -8.88 -16.86
C LYS A 89 -9.98 -9.29 -17.12
N ASP A 90 -9.51 -9.15 -18.35
CA ASP A 90 -8.15 -9.53 -18.75
C ASP A 90 -7.11 -8.60 -18.12
N LEU A 91 -7.43 -7.32 -18.02
CA LEU A 91 -6.59 -6.32 -17.36
C LEU A 91 -6.61 -6.41 -15.82
N GLY A 92 -7.44 -7.30 -15.25
CA GLY A 92 -7.61 -7.42 -13.80
C GLY A 92 -8.19 -6.16 -13.14
N ILE A 93 -8.88 -5.32 -13.90
CA ILE A 93 -9.52 -4.11 -13.40
C ILE A 93 -10.77 -4.55 -12.65
N LYS A 94 -10.66 -4.59 -11.32
CA LYS A 94 -11.78 -4.94 -10.43
C LYS A 94 -12.95 -3.99 -10.67
N SER A 95 -14.11 -4.56 -10.88
CA SER A 95 -15.37 -3.85 -10.91
C SER A 95 -15.66 -3.19 -9.56
N LYS A 96 -16.55 -2.19 -9.57
CA LYS A 96 -16.98 -1.50 -8.35
C LYS A 96 -17.55 -2.47 -7.30
N GLU A 97 -18.27 -3.50 -7.76
CA GLU A 97 -18.87 -4.53 -6.92
C GLU A 97 -17.80 -5.40 -6.23
N GLU A 98 -16.74 -5.78 -6.94
CA GLU A 98 -15.61 -6.52 -6.39
C GLU A 98 -14.83 -5.69 -5.37
N LEU A 99 -14.67 -4.39 -5.60
CA LEU A 99 -14.04 -3.46 -4.64
C LEU A 99 -14.89 -3.29 -3.37
N GLU A 100 -16.21 -3.20 -3.51
CA GLU A 100 -17.13 -3.10 -2.37
C GLU A 100 -17.10 -4.37 -1.51
N GLN A 101 -17.07 -5.55 -2.13
CA GLN A 101 -16.92 -6.83 -1.43
C GLN A 101 -15.59 -6.92 -0.66
N GLU A 102 -14.48 -6.57 -1.31
CA GLU A 102 -13.15 -6.58 -0.66
C GLU A 102 -13.07 -5.59 0.52
N LEU A 103 -13.70 -4.42 0.40
CA LEU A 103 -13.83 -3.44 1.48
C LEU A 103 -14.65 -3.99 2.66
N GLU A 104 -15.72 -4.73 2.40
CA GLU A 104 -16.51 -5.38 3.45
C GLU A 104 -15.72 -6.49 4.15
N GLU A 105 -14.99 -7.32 3.39
CA GLU A 105 -14.12 -8.36 3.94
C GLU A 105 -13.01 -7.77 4.82
N ILE A 106 -12.35 -6.69 4.39
CA ILE A 106 -11.33 -5.99 5.18
C ILE A 106 -11.93 -5.42 6.47
N LYS A 107 -13.12 -4.82 6.41
CA LYS A 107 -13.82 -4.29 7.60
C LYS A 107 -14.14 -5.41 8.59
N LEU A 108 -14.59 -6.57 8.09
CA LEU A 108 -14.90 -7.73 8.91
C LEU A 108 -13.63 -8.27 9.59
N HIS A 109 -12.56 -8.47 8.83
CA HIS A 109 -11.28 -8.97 9.32
C HIS A 109 -10.68 -8.04 10.40
N ASN A 110 -10.70 -6.73 10.17
CA ASN A 110 -10.21 -5.75 11.15
C ASN A 110 -11.04 -5.75 12.44
N LYS A 111 -12.35 -5.98 12.35
CA LYS A 111 -13.23 -6.07 13.52
C LYS A 111 -12.95 -7.34 14.35
N GLU A 112 -12.63 -8.45 13.70
CA GLU A 112 -12.24 -9.70 14.36
C GLU A 112 -10.85 -9.59 15.02
N GLN A 113 -9.86 -9.04 14.30
CA GLN A 113 -8.54 -8.72 14.83
C GLN A 113 -8.61 -7.81 16.06
N ALA A 114 -9.49 -6.80 16.05
CA ALA A 114 -9.69 -5.91 17.20
C ALA A 114 -10.31 -6.61 18.41
N LYS A 115 -11.19 -7.60 18.20
CA LYS A 115 -11.76 -8.42 19.29
C LYS A 115 -10.70 -9.34 19.90
N LEU A 116 -9.92 -10.03 19.07
CA LEU A 116 -8.81 -10.88 19.49
C LEU A 116 -7.77 -10.10 20.31
N ARG A 117 -7.41 -8.88 19.88
CA ARG A 117 -6.50 -7.99 20.64
C ARG A 117 -7.06 -7.58 22.01
N LYS A 118 -8.36 -7.34 22.12
CA LYS A 118 -9.01 -7.01 23.41
C LYS A 118 -9.06 -8.22 24.35
N GLU A 119 -9.33 -9.40 23.82
CA GLU A 119 -9.35 -10.66 24.57
C GLU A 119 -7.95 -11.05 25.08
N GLN A 120 -6.91 -10.86 24.27
CA GLN A 120 -5.53 -11.08 24.69
C GLN A 120 -5.09 -10.07 25.76
N LYS A 121 -5.46 -8.78 25.64
CA LYS A 121 -5.20 -7.79 26.71
C LYS A 121 -5.85 -8.19 28.03
N ASN A 122 -7.12 -8.61 28.01
CA ASN A 122 -7.83 -9.04 29.22
C ASN A 122 -7.24 -10.29 29.88
N LYS A 123 -6.50 -11.15 29.14
CA LYS A 123 -5.80 -12.31 29.70
C LYS A 123 -4.40 -11.97 30.23
N VAL A 124 -3.71 -11.03 29.57
CA VAL A 124 -2.34 -10.64 29.90
C VAL A 124 -2.27 -9.71 31.13
N ASP A 125 -3.23 -8.80 31.31
CA ASP A 125 -3.30 -7.91 32.49
C ASP A 125 -3.32 -8.67 33.85
N PRO A 126 -4.15 -9.71 34.05
CA PRO A 126 -4.15 -10.46 35.32
C PRO A 126 -2.94 -11.37 35.52
N GLU A 127 -2.28 -11.81 34.44
CA GLU A 127 -1.08 -12.66 34.52
C GLU A 127 0.17 -11.83 34.86
N ILE A 128 0.26 -10.60 34.33
CA ILE A 128 1.28 -9.61 34.70
C ILE A 128 1.14 -9.18 36.17
N GLN A 129 -0.09 -9.02 36.67
CA GLN A 129 -0.34 -8.67 38.09
C GLN A 129 0.15 -9.79 39.03
N LYS A 130 -0.14 -11.05 38.72
CA LYS A 130 0.36 -12.20 39.49
C LYS A 130 1.88 -12.32 39.47
N LEU A 131 2.51 -12.10 38.32
CA LEU A 131 3.98 -12.11 38.21
C LEU A 131 4.64 -10.97 39.01
N LYS A 132 4.02 -9.78 39.06
CA LYS A 132 4.52 -8.65 39.87
C LYS A 132 4.42 -8.96 41.37
N GLU A 133 3.29 -9.48 41.83
CA GLU A 133 3.12 -9.91 43.23
C GLU A 133 4.12 -11.01 43.62
N GLU A 134 4.43 -11.93 42.70
CA GLU A 134 5.39 -12.99 42.94
C GLU A 134 6.84 -12.49 43.02
N ILE A 135 7.21 -11.47 42.21
CA ILE A 135 8.53 -10.82 42.27
C ILE A 135 8.69 -10.00 43.56
N GLU A 136 7.66 -9.24 43.94
CA GLU A 136 7.66 -8.40 45.14
C GLU A 136 7.73 -9.25 46.43
N SER A 137 7.16 -10.45 46.41
CA SER A 137 7.27 -11.43 47.50
C SER A 137 8.66 -12.09 47.62
N LYS A 138 9.46 -12.10 46.53
CA LYS A 138 10.83 -12.65 46.49
C LYS A 138 11.85 -11.61 46.94
N GLU A 139 11.68 -10.33 46.59
CA GLU A 139 12.57 -9.25 47.04
C GLU A 139 12.54 -9.02 48.56
N GLN A 140 11.42 -9.28 49.25
CA GLN A 140 11.33 -9.14 50.70
C GLN A 140 12.07 -10.24 51.51
N LYS A 141 12.58 -11.30 50.86
CA LYS A 141 13.31 -12.40 51.54
C LYS A 141 14.84 -12.27 51.48
N GLU A 142 15.39 -11.33 50.72
CA GLU A 142 16.85 -11.16 50.55
C GLU A 142 17.37 -9.79 51.03
N VAL A 143 17.12 -9.42 52.29
CA VAL A 143 17.89 -8.33 52.94
C VAL A 143 18.99 -8.94 53.80
N PRO A 144 20.25 -9.07 53.31
CA PRO A 144 21.37 -9.42 54.18
C PRO A 144 21.72 -8.20 55.06
N LYS A 145 21.77 -8.41 56.38
CA LYS A 145 22.27 -7.42 57.36
C LYS A 145 23.69 -7.01 56.98
N LYS A 146 23.90 -5.73 56.64
CA LYS A 146 25.23 -5.14 56.40
C LYS A 146 26.12 -5.34 57.64
N LYS A 147 27.26 -6.02 57.47
CA LYS A 147 28.35 -6.00 58.46
C LYS A 147 29.17 -4.72 58.25
N GLU A 148 29.38 -3.95 59.31
CA GLU A 148 30.28 -2.80 59.34
C GLU A 148 31.72 -3.21 59.01
N TRP A 149 32.37 -2.43 58.15
CA TRP A 149 33.75 -2.60 57.73
C TRP A 149 34.65 -1.74 58.64
N VAL A 150 35.60 -2.37 59.34
CA VAL A 150 36.63 -1.68 60.15
C VAL A 150 37.96 -1.78 59.40
N PRO A 151 38.59 -0.66 59.01
CA PRO A 151 39.89 -0.70 58.36
C PRO A 151 41.02 -0.87 59.39
N GLU A 152 41.54 -2.08 59.53
CA GLU A 152 42.85 -2.30 60.15
C GLU A 152 43.95 -2.10 59.10
N GLY A 153 44.76 -1.05 59.27
CA GLY A 153 45.86 -0.80 58.35
C GLY A 153 46.54 0.57 58.42
N GLN A 154 46.66 1.18 59.60
CA GLN A 154 47.76 2.13 59.83
C GLN A 154 48.95 1.35 60.41
N LEU A 155 49.74 0.74 59.52
CA LEU A 155 51.10 0.36 59.87
C LEU A 155 51.99 1.58 59.64
N SER A 156 52.50 2.13 60.73
CA SER A 156 53.48 3.19 60.79
C SER A 156 54.78 2.78 60.08
N LEU A 157 55.20 3.57 59.09
CA LEU A 157 56.60 3.62 58.63
C LEU A 157 57.40 4.44 59.66
N PHE A 158 58.09 3.73 60.56
CA PHE A 158 59.30 4.20 61.23
C PHE A 158 60.44 3.26 60.84
#